data_AF-A0A1R4H911-F1
#
_entry.id   AF-A0A1R4H911-F1
#
_cell.length_a   1.000
_cell.length_b   1.000
_cell.length_c   1.000
_cell.angle_alpha   90.00
_cell.angle_beta   90.00
_cell.angle_gamma   90.00
#
_symmetry.space_group_name_H-M   'P 1'
#
loop_
_entity.id
_entity.type
_entity.pdbx_description
1 polymer ?
#
loop_
_entity_poly.entity_id
_entity_poly.type
_entity_poly.pdbx_seq_one_letter_code
_entity_poly.pdbx_strand_id
1 'polypeptide(L)'
;MSEPAQFIKTFVTELNEVLGKLKSNAKLTEIQSDWLGLCLTRILLTNTVCWAKFQRACLGTYKIAALSWMFRDAKIAWDYMLMASVTMVLEQHGITEGVLVLDESDRARSKRTKRLYTRSSSF
;
A
#
# COMPACT_ATOMS: atom_id res chain seq x y z
N MET A 1 1.03 -21.79 -4.95
CA MET A 1 0.86 -20.38 -4.54
C MET A 1 1.65 -20.21 -3.25
N SER A 2 2.60 -19.27 -3.17
CA SER A 2 3.27 -18.99 -1.89
C SER A 2 2.26 -18.32 -0.99
N GLU A 3 1.85 -18.99 0.08
CA GLU A 3 0.89 -18.41 1.02
C GLU A 3 1.50 -17.19 1.72
N PRO A 4 0.75 -16.09 1.89
CA PRO A 4 1.18 -14.98 2.72
C PRO A 4 1.33 -15.45 4.18
N ALA A 5 2.30 -14.86 4.90
CA ALA A 5 2.55 -15.23 6.29
C ALA A 5 1.29 -15.04 7.13
N GLN A 6 1.08 -15.93 8.11
CA GLN A 6 -0.19 -16.02 8.84
C GLN A 6 -0.59 -14.69 9.51
N PHE A 7 0.36 -13.98 10.12
CA PHE A 7 0.09 -12.68 10.74
C PHE A 7 -0.34 -11.60 9.73
N ILE A 8 0.11 -11.71 8.48
CA ILE A 8 -0.26 -10.78 7.41
C ILE A 8 -1.67 -11.06 6.94
N LYS A 9 -2.05 -12.35 6.85
CA LYS A 9 -3.44 -12.72 6.59
C LYS A 9 -4.37 -12.13 7.66
N THR A 10 -4.03 -12.33 8.95
CA THR A 10 -4.78 -11.74 10.06
C THR A 10 -4.88 -10.21 9.94
N PHE A 11 -3.77 -9.52 9.72
CA PHE A 11 -3.76 -8.06 9.55
C PHE A 11 -4.66 -7.60 8.38
N VAL A 12 -4.59 -8.25 7.22
CA VAL A 12 -5.40 -7.89 6.06
C VAL A 12 -6.88 -8.15 6.31
N THR A 13 -7.22 -9.23 7.03
CA THR A 13 -8.60 -9.52 7.44
C THR A 13 -9.15 -8.44 8.36
N GLU A 14 -8.43 -8.10 9.44
CA GLU A 14 -8.82 -7.03 10.37
C GLU A 14 -8.95 -5.68 9.67
N LEU A 15 -8.01 -5.36 8.77
CA LEU A 15 -8.06 -4.16 7.94
C LEU A 15 -9.34 -4.11 7.10
N ASN A 16 -9.72 -5.22 6.49
CA ASN A 16 -10.94 -5.29 5.67
C ASN A 16 -12.22 -5.13 6.51
N GLU A 17 -12.21 -5.62 7.76
CA GLU A 17 -13.32 -5.41 8.70
C GLU A 17 -13.45 -3.95 9.09
N VAL A 18 -12.35 -3.30 9.48
CA VAL A 18 -12.33 -1.86 9.83
C VAL A 18 -12.74 -1.02 8.63
N LEU A 19 -12.26 -1.36 7.44
CA LEU A 19 -12.64 -0.69 6.19
C LEU A 19 -14.14 -0.82 5.92
N GLY A 20 -14.71 -2.00 6.17
CA GLY A 20 -16.15 -2.22 6.06
C GLY A 20 -16.98 -1.42 7.06
N LYS A 21 -16.45 -1.15 8.27
CA LYS A 21 -17.09 -0.27 9.27
C LYS A 21 -17.04 1.20 8.85
N LEU A 22 -15.91 1.66 8.28
CA LEU A 22 -15.78 3.03 7.78
C LEU A 22 -16.65 3.29 6.54
N LYS A 23 -16.70 2.33 5.62
CA LYS A 23 -17.52 2.42 4.40
C LYS A 23 -17.90 1.04 3.90
N SER A 24 -19.19 0.72 3.96
CA SER A 24 -19.73 -0.59 3.58
C SER A 24 -19.38 -1.03 2.15
N ASN A 25 -19.25 -0.09 1.21
CA ASN A 25 -18.88 -0.35 -0.20
C ASN A 25 -17.36 -0.28 -0.48
N ALA A 26 -16.52 -0.16 0.55
CA ALA A 26 -15.07 -0.07 0.40
C ALA A 26 -14.33 -1.38 0.68
N LYS A 27 -15.04 -2.46 1.03
CA LYS A 27 -14.42 -3.76 1.33
C LYS A 27 -13.58 -4.25 0.15
N LEU A 28 -12.41 -4.79 0.48
CA LEU A 28 -11.52 -5.44 -0.47
C LEU A 28 -12.13 -6.77 -0.93
N THR A 29 -11.97 -7.08 -2.20
CA THR A 29 -12.26 -8.42 -2.71
C THR A 29 -11.23 -9.44 -2.20
N GLU A 30 -11.54 -10.74 -2.25
CA GLU A 30 -10.57 -11.79 -1.89
C GLU A 30 -9.27 -11.67 -2.68
N ILE A 31 -9.39 -11.47 -4.01
CA ILE A 31 -8.22 -11.31 -4.89
C ILE A 31 -7.39 -10.09 -4.46
N GLN A 32 -8.02 -8.95 -4.14
CA GLN A 32 -7.30 -7.76 -3.66
C GLN A 32 -6.60 -8.01 -2.33
N SER A 33 -7.26 -8.73 -1.42
CA SER A 33 -6.73 -9.08 -0.10
C SER A 33 -5.52 -10.02 -0.21
N ASP A 34 -5.60 -11.04 -1.06
CA ASP A 34 -4.49 -11.95 -1.34
C ASP A 34 -3.29 -11.22 -1.97
N TRP A 35 -3.54 -10.34 -2.93
CA TRP A 35 -2.49 -9.52 -3.53
C TRP A 35 -1.85 -8.58 -2.52
N LEU A 36 -2.64 -7.97 -1.64
CA LEU A 36 -2.14 -7.10 -0.59
C LEU A 36 -1.27 -7.89 0.39
N GLY A 37 -1.73 -9.06 0.85
CA GLY A 37 -0.97 -9.94 1.72
C GLY A 37 0.34 -10.40 1.10
N LEU A 38 0.32 -10.74 -0.19
CA LEU A 38 1.53 -11.08 -0.94
C LEU A 38 2.51 -9.90 -1.01
N CYS A 39 2.02 -8.70 -1.31
CA CYS A 39 2.85 -7.48 -1.35
C CYS A 39 3.50 -7.18 0.00
N LEU A 40 2.73 -7.23 1.09
CA LEU A 40 3.23 -7.00 2.45
C LEU A 40 4.27 -8.05 2.86
N THR A 41 4.00 -9.33 2.58
CA THR A 41 4.94 -10.43 2.86
C THR A 41 6.28 -10.18 2.19
N ARG A 42 6.23 -9.73 0.93
CA ARG A 42 7.44 -9.45 0.18
C ARG A 42 8.17 -8.23 0.72
N ILE A 43 7.47 -7.12 1.02
CA ILE A 43 8.09 -5.92 1.60
C ILE A 43 8.88 -6.29 2.85
N LEU A 44 8.30 -7.12 3.72
CA LEU A 44 8.98 -7.61 4.92
C LEU A 44 10.19 -8.49 4.57
N LEU A 45 10.05 -9.42 3.63
CA LEU A 45 11.15 -10.30 3.21
C LEU A 45 12.34 -9.52 2.63
N THR A 46 12.09 -8.46 1.88
CA THR A 46 13.15 -7.70 1.17
C THR A 46 13.57 -6.43 1.88
N ASN A 47 12.87 -6.05 2.95
CA ASN A 47 12.99 -4.79 3.69
C ASN A 47 13.10 -3.54 2.78
N THR A 48 12.50 -3.58 1.58
CA THR A 48 12.57 -2.50 0.60
C THR A 48 11.30 -2.45 -0.24
N VAL A 49 10.91 -1.26 -0.69
CA VAL A 49 9.80 -1.09 -1.64
C VAL A 49 10.38 -0.93 -3.05
N CYS A 50 10.83 -2.05 -3.65
CA CYS A 50 11.42 -2.04 -5.00
C CYS A 50 10.92 -3.21 -5.85
N TRP A 51 10.05 -2.93 -6.83
CA TRP A 51 9.44 -3.93 -7.73
C TRP A 51 10.45 -4.81 -8.47
N ALA A 52 11.62 -4.27 -8.82
CA ALA A 52 12.69 -5.04 -9.45
C ALA A 52 13.42 -5.98 -8.47
N LYS A 53 13.53 -5.61 -7.20
CA LYS A 53 14.01 -6.54 -6.15
C LYS A 53 12.94 -7.60 -5.86
N PHE A 54 11.67 -7.21 -5.86
CA PHE A 54 10.55 -8.14 -5.71
C PHE A 54 10.53 -9.21 -6.79
N GLN A 55 10.53 -8.83 -8.07
CA GLN A 55 10.54 -9.81 -9.16
C GLN A 55 11.72 -10.78 -9.07
N ARG A 56 12.91 -10.29 -8.67
CA ARG A 56 14.09 -11.13 -8.45
C ARG A 56 13.90 -12.12 -7.29
N ALA A 57 13.38 -11.66 -6.15
CA ALA A 57 13.05 -12.53 -5.02
C ALA A 57 11.97 -13.58 -5.35
N CYS A 58 11.13 -13.31 -6.36
CA CYS A 58 10.12 -14.25 -6.87
C CYS A 58 10.65 -15.23 -7.91
N LEU A 59 11.96 -15.23 -8.23
CA LEU A 59 12.53 -16.00 -9.35
C LEU A 59 11.80 -15.75 -10.68
N GLY A 60 11.25 -14.54 -10.88
CA GLY A 60 10.54 -14.17 -12.11
C GLY A 60 9.10 -14.70 -12.25
N THR A 61 8.56 -15.39 -11.26
CA THR A 61 7.17 -15.93 -11.30
C THR A 61 6.11 -14.84 -11.46
N TYR A 62 6.36 -13.64 -10.94
CA TYR A 62 5.48 -12.47 -11.10
C TYR A 62 6.22 -11.34 -11.81
N LYS A 63 5.66 -10.89 -12.94
CA LYS A 63 6.18 -9.74 -13.69
C LYS A 63 5.93 -8.45 -12.90
N ILE A 64 6.86 -7.50 -12.95
CA ILE A 64 6.67 -6.13 -12.41
C ILE A 64 5.36 -5.52 -12.90
N ALA A 65 4.97 -5.76 -14.16
CA ALA A 65 3.72 -5.26 -14.73
C ALA A 65 2.50 -5.70 -13.91
N ALA A 66 2.42 -6.98 -13.52
CA ALA A 66 1.32 -7.52 -12.72
C ALA A 66 1.30 -6.92 -11.30
N LEU A 67 2.47 -6.76 -10.67
CA LEU A 67 2.60 -6.10 -9.37
C LEU A 67 2.16 -4.64 -9.45
N SER A 68 2.57 -3.93 -10.50
CA SER A 68 2.22 -2.51 -10.69
C SER A 68 0.75 -2.30 -11.06
N TRP A 69 0.11 -3.28 -11.68
CA TRP A 69 -1.29 -3.20 -12.10
C TRP A 69 -2.22 -3.06 -10.90
N MET A 70 -1.99 -3.80 -9.81
CA MET A 70 -2.79 -3.71 -8.60
C MET A 70 -2.78 -2.30 -7.99
N PHE A 71 -1.64 -1.62 -7.98
CA PHE A 71 -1.56 -0.25 -7.45
C PHE A 71 -2.08 0.82 -8.41
N ARG A 72 -2.15 0.54 -9.71
CA ARG A 72 -2.50 1.53 -10.74
C ARG A 72 -3.95 1.45 -11.21
N ASP A 73 -4.49 0.24 -11.30
CA ASP A 73 -5.74 -0.03 -11.99
C ASP A 73 -6.79 -0.68 -11.07
N ALA A 74 -6.38 -1.24 -9.92
CA ALA A 74 -7.35 -1.78 -8.98
C ALA A 74 -8.20 -0.64 -8.39
N LYS A 75 -9.51 -0.85 -8.42
CA LYS A 75 -10.50 0.04 -7.77
C LYS A 75 -10.47 -0.20 -6.26
N ILE A 76 -9.44 0.32 -5.60
CA ILE A 76 -9.25 0.26 -4.15
C ILE A 76 -9.47 1.66 -3.59
N ALA A 77 -10.21 1.75 -2.48
CA ALA A 77 -10.43 2.99 -1.76
C ALA A 77 -9.19 3.35 -0.92
N TRP A 78 -8.10 3.73 -1.59
CA TRP A 78 -6.78 3.94 -0.97
C TRP A 78 -6.80 4.87 0.24
N ASP A 79 -7.56 5.98 0.17
CA ASP A 79 -7.65 6.95 1.26
C ASP A 79 -8.27 6.34 2.53
N TYR A 80 -9.35 5.58 2.36
CA TYR A 80 -10.01 4.88 3.47
C TYR A 80 -9.16 3.72 3.99
N MET A 81 -8.41 3.06 3.11
CA MET A 81 -7.50 1.99 3.52
C MET A 81 -6.33 2.55 4.35
N LEU A 82 -5.78 3.70 3.98
CA LEU A 82 -4.78 4.39 4.78
C LEU A 82 -5.35 4.79 6.14
N MET A 83 -6.53 5.42 6.15
CA MET A 83 -7.22 5.81 7.39
C MET A 83 -7.45 4.60 8.30
N ALA A 84 -8.02 3.51 7.77
CA ALA A 84 -8.24 2.27 8.52
C ALA A 84 -6.93 1.72 9.10
N SER A 85 -5.86 1.67 8.31
CA SER A 85 -4.56 1.15 8.75
C SER A 85 -3.93 1.98 9.86
N VAL A 86 -4.04 3.32 9.78
CA VAL A 86 -3.53 4.22 10.81
C VAL A 86 -4.35 4.09 12.09
N THR A 87 -5.68 4.06 11.98
CA THR A 87 -6.57 3.85 13.13
C THR A 87 -6.24 2.56 13.86
N MET A 88 -6.04 1.45 13.14
CA MET A 88 -5.66 0.16 13.74
C MET A 88 -4.35 0.26 14.54
N VAL A 89 -3.32 0.91 13.99
CA VAL A 89 -2.03 1.07 14.67
C VAL A 89 -2.19 1.95 15.93
N LEU A 90 -2.95 3.04 15.84
CA LEU A 90 -3.20 3.91 17.00
C LEU A 90 -3.94 3.16 18.11
N GLU A 91 -5.00 2.43 17.77
CA GLU A 91 -5.78 1.61 18.72
C GLU A 91 -4.91 0.52 19.35
N GLN A 92 -4.09 -0.18 18.56
CA GLN A 92 -3.19 -1.22 19.05
C GLN A 92 -2.18 -0.69 20.08
N HIS A 93 -1.76 0.58 19.94
CA HIS A 93 -0.85 1.24 20.88
C HIS A 93 -1.57 2.03 21.99
N GLY A 94 -2.91 2.02 22.04
CA GLY A 94 -3.70 2.77 23.02
C GLY A 94 -3.58 4.29 22.87
N ILE A 95 -3.22 4.77 21.68
CA ILE A 95 -3.04 6.20 21.41
C ILE A 95 -4.40 6.81 21.11
N THR A 96 -4.91 7.61 22.03
CA THR A 96 -6.24 8.25 21.94
C THR A 96 -6.17 9.72 21.53
N GLU A 97 -5.00 10.34 21.69
CA GLU A 97 -4.76 11.75 21.39
C GLU A 97 -3.39 11.94 20.73
N GLY A 98 -3.25 13.01 19.96
CA GLY A 98 -2.01 13.33 19.26
C GLY A 98 -2.07 14.70 18.64
N VAL A 99 -0.90 15.21 18.26
CA VAL A 99 -0.77 16.47 17.53
C VAL A 99 -0.53 16.15 16.07
N LEU A 100 -1.35 16.74 15.19
CA LEU A 100 -1.10 16.68 13.76
C LEU A 100 0.16 17.49 13.43
N VAL A 101 1.22 16.80 13.07
CA VAL A 101 2.45 17.42 12.55
C VAL A 101 2.50 17.16 11.05
N LEU A 102 2.38 18.23 10.27
CA LEU A 102 2.55 18.17 8.81
C LEU A 102 4.03 18.29 8.50
N ASP A 103 4.67 17.16 8.19
CA ASP A 103 6.06 17.12 7.74
C ASP A 103 6.11 17.25 6.21
N GLU A 104 6.59 18.39 5.73
CA GLU A 104 6.87 18.61 4.30
C GLU A 104 8.33 18.23 4.00
N SER A 105 8.71 17.00 4.37
CA SER A 105 9.99 16.45 3.94
C SER A 105 9.92 16.13 2.45
N ASP A 106 10.38 17.09 1.66
CA ASP A 106 10.45 16.99 0.21
C ASP A 106 11.47 15.88 -0.16
N ARG A 107 10.98 14.66 -0.41
CA ARG A 107 11.83 13.60 -0.97
C ARG A 107 12.25 14.07 -2.35
N ALA A 108 13.53 14.40 -2.50
CA ALA A 108 14.12 14.81 -3.77
C ALA A 108 13.61 13.90 -4.90
N ARG A 109 12.74 14.45 -5.75
CA ARG A 109 12.17 13.70 -6.86
C ARG A 109 13.32 13.13 -7.69
N SER A 110 13.20 11.86 -8.07
CA SER A 110 14.17 11.22 -8.97
C SER A 110 14.39 12.11 -10.20
N LYS A 111 15.62 12.65 -10.36
CA LYS A 111 16.04 13.52 -11.48
C LYS A 111 16.04 12.82 -12.85
N ARG A 112 15.55 11.58 -12.93
CA ARG A 112 15.60 10.72 -14.12
C ARG A 112 14.39 10.85 -15.05
N THR A 113 13.41 11.67 -14.72
CA THR A 113 12.22 11.89 -15.56
C THR A 113 12.48 13.00 -16.57
N LYS A 114 12.68 12.64 -17.85
CA LYS A 114 12.99 13.58 -18.95
C LYS A 114 11.81 14.44 -19.43
N ARG A 115 10.60 14.20 -18.94
CA ARG A 115 9.40 14.99 -19.27
C ARG A 115 8.69 15.40 -18.00
N LEU A 116 8.88 16.65 -17.62
CA LEU A 116 7.96 17.36 -16.74
C LEU A 116 6.98 18.10 -17.66
N TYR A 117 5.68 17.92 -17.44
CA TYR A 117 4.67 18.76 -18.08
C TYR A 117 4.80 20.17 -17.49
N THR A 118 5.44 21.07 -18.22
CA THR A 118 5.49 22.49 -17.86
C THR A 118 4.11 23.08 -18.09
N ARG A 119 3.37 23.36 -17.03
CA ARG A 119 2.22 24.26 -17.12
C ARG A 119 2.77 25.68 -17.08
N SER A 120 2.88 26.31 -18.25
CA SER A 120 3.15 27.74 -18.35
C SER A 120 1.94 28.50 -17.79
N SER A 121 2.02 28.93 -16.55
CA SER A 121 1.20 30.02 -16.03
C SER A 121 1.95 31.33 -16.32
N SER A 122 1.56 31.98 -17.41
CA SER A 122 1.83 33.40 -17.62
C SER A 122 0.99 34.21 -16.62
N PHE A 123 1.65 35.01 -15.79
CA PHE A 123 1.11 36.23 -15.20
C PHE A 123 2.18 37.30 -15.34
#